data_AF-A0A2J0YYA5-F1
#
_entry.id   AF-A0A2J0YYA5-F1
#
_cell.length_a   1.000
_cell.length_b   1.000
_cell.length_c   1.000
_cell.angle_alpha   90.00
_cell.angle_beta   90.00
_cell.angle_gamma   90.00
#
_symmetry.space_group_name_H-M   'P 1'
#
loop_
_entity.id
_entity.type
_entity.pdbx_description
1 polymer ?
#
loop_
_entity_poly.entity_id
_entity_poly.type
_entity_poly.pdbx_seq_one_letter_code
_entity_poly.pdbx_strand_id
1 'polypeptide(L)'
;MAAAIEQTEALLEAVQQDSEAQYVQRSPRVAVDVSAGQSEEQAVDLVIFVLGDRQFALEIRFVCEIVSRARVTPLPGMPPHACGVYDLRGQLLPVFDLRGPLDLPQLAGIANDWAIVCGRERPEFLILSEAAPEISTLPLEEIRAAEPAAGIAWHWATTKAGAVILDGRLLLEDRRFFLDDGQITASDETERTEFHESPTSK
;
A
#
# COMPACT_ATOMS: atom_id res chain seq x y z
N MET A 1 -62.81 17.64 8.72
CA MET A 1 -61.71 18.08 7.84
C MET A 1 -60.39 17.89 8.59
N ALA A 2 -60.16 16.63 8.94
CA ALA A 2 -58.95 16.05 9.49
C ALA A 2 -58.68 14.84 8.58
N ALA A 3 -57.41 14.45 8.40
CA ALA A 3 -56.96 13.37 7.50
C ALA A 3 -56.70 13.74 6.03
N ALA A 4 -55.95 14.82 5.77
CA ALA A 4 -55.44 15.10 4.41
C ALA A 4 -53.97 15.58 4.36
N ILE A 5 -53.22 15.52 5.47
CA ILE A 5 -51.80 15.92 5.52
C ILE A 5 -50.88 14.75 5.95
N GLU A 6 -51.44 13.63 6.41
CA GLU A 6 -50.66 12.44 6.82
C GLU A 6 -50.38 11.42 5.69
N GLN A 7 -50.69 11.74 4.43
CA GLN A 7 -50.51 10.79 3.31
C GLN A 7 -49.34 11.11 2.36
N THR A 8 -48.49 12.08 2.68
CA THR A 8 -47.27 12.34 1.88
C THR A 8 -46.01 11.69 2.47
N GLU A 9 -46.04 11.22 3.71
CA GLU A 9 -44.89 10.53 4.32
C GLU A 9 -44.81 9.03 3.97
N ALA A 10 -45.89 8.42 3.49
CA ALA A 10 -45.94 6.98 3.20
C ALA A 10 -45.24 6.55 1.89
N LEU A 11 -44.70 7.47 1.09
CA LEU A 11 -44.02 7.15 -0.18
C LEU A 11 -42.49 7.35 -0.15
N LEU A 12 -41.93 7.87 0.95
CA LEU A 12 -40.48 8.06 1.11
C LEU A 12 -39.81 6.89 1.86
N GLU A 13 -40.55 6.08 2.60
CA GLU A 13 -39.98 4.93 3.33
C GLU A 13 -39.79 3.67 2.44
N ALA A 14 -40.49 3.57 1.31
CA ALA A 14 -40.44 2.38 0.44
C ALA A 14 -39.24 2.36 -0.54
N VAL A 15 -38.48 3.45 -0.67
CA VAL A 15 -37.24 3.49 -1.49
C VAL A 15 -35.99 3.29 -0.63
N GLN A 16 -36.11 3.35 0.69
CA GLN A 16 -34.99 3.13 1.62
C GLN A 16 -34.80 1.66 2.05
N GLN A 17 -35.65 0.73 1.61
CA GLN A 17 -35.54 -0.68 1.99
C GLN A 17 -34.94 -1.61 0.92
N ASP A 18 -34.64 -1.13 -0.29
CA ASP A 18 -34.20 -2.00 -1.40
C ASP A 18 -32.76 -1.74 -1.92
N SER A 19 -31.97 -0.89 -1.24
CA SER A 19 -30.55 -0.67 -1.60
C SER A 19 -29.53 -1.16 -0.57
N GLU A 20 -29.95 -1.65 0.60
CA GLU A 20 -29.05 -2.22 1.62
C GLU A 20 -28.93 -3.75 1.58
N ALA A 21 -29.48 -4.41 0.56
CA ALA A 21 -29.47 -5.87 0.45
C ALA A 21 -28.55 -6.44 -0.65
N GLN A 22 -27.73 -5.61 -1.32
CA GLN A 22 -26.86 -6.08 -2.41
C GLN A 22 -25.34 -5.86 -2.21
N TYR A 23 -24.93 -5.36 -1.04
CA TYR A 23 -23.52 -5.25 -0.63
C TYR A 23 -23.02 -6.41 0.25
N VAL A 24 -23.75 -7.54 0.23
CA VAL A 24 -23.29 -8.79 0.82
C VAL A 24 -23.11 -9.79 -0.30
N GLN A 25 -21.93 -9.84 -0.92
CA GLN A 25 -21.22 -11.11 -1.15
C GLN A 25 -19.84 -10.86 -1.78
N ARG A 26 -18.82 -11.44 -1.12
CA ARG A 26 -17.45 -11.74 -1.60
C ARG A 26 -16.42 -10.61 -1.54
N SER A 27 -15.93 -10.40 -0.34
CA SER A 27 -14.49 -10.29 -0.11
C SER A 27 -14.16 -11.19 1.08
N PRO A 28 -13.20 -12.13 0.97
CA PRO A 28 -12.90 -13.03 2.08
C PRO A 28 -12.31 -12.19 3.21
N ARG A 29 -13.05 -12.07 4.31
CA ARG A 29 -12.44 -11.74 5.59
C ARG A 29 -11.63 -12.96 6.00
N VAL A 30 -10.32 -12.93 5.77
CA VAL A 30 -9.42 -13.78 6.54
C VAL A 30 -9.32 -13.15 7.91
N ALA A 31 -10.29 -13.44 8.77
CA ALA A 31 -10.15 -13.26 10.20
C ALA A 31 -9.23 -14.39 10.67
N VAL A 32 -7.97 -14.06 10.91
CA VAL A 32 -7.01 -15.00 11.51
C VAL A 32 -7.37 -15.12 12.98
N ASP A 33 -7.89 -16.28 13.36
CA ASP A 33 -7.93 -16.74 14.74
C ASP A 33 -6.49 -17.08 15.15
N VAL A 34 -5.87 -16.21 15.95
CA VAL A 34 -4.56 -16.49 16.56
C VAL A 34 -4.83 -17.40 17.75
N SER A 35 -5.00 -18.70 17.48
CA SER A 35 -5.09 -19.71 18.52
C SER A 35 -3.73 -19.87 19.20
N ALA A 36 -3.63 -19.39 20.44
CA ALA A 36 -2.53 -19.70 21.33
C ALA A 36 -2.66 -21.17 21.79
N GLY A 37 -1.77 -22.03 21.29
CA GLY A 37 -1.83 -23.47 21.55
C GLY A 37 -0.52 -24.21 21.25
N GLN A 38 0.45 -24.02 22.15
CA GLN A 38 1.68 -24.76 22.44
C GLN A 38 2.02 -26.03 21.60
N SER A 39 2.96 -25.83 20.66
CA SER A 39 4.20 -26.60 20.46
C SER A 39 5.24 -25.57 19.99
N GLU A 40 6.30 -25.31 20.75
CA GLU A 40 7.34 -24.32 20.39
C GLU A 40 8.25 -24.85 19.26
N GLU A 41 7.68 -25.17 18.11
CA GLU A 41 8.40 -25.02 16.85
C GLU A 41 8.39 -23.52 16.54
N GLN A 42 9.50 -22.85 16.83
CA GLN A 42 9.64 -21.42 16.58
C GLN A 42 9.34 -21.18 15.10
N ALA A 43 8.21 -20.52 14.80
CA ALA A 43 7.77 -20.20 13.45
C ALA A 43 7.54 -18.70 13.32
N VAL A 44 7.65 -18.19 12.09
CA VAL A 44 7.46 -16.78 11.75
C VAL A 44 6.37 -16.67 10.71
N ASP A 45 5.43 -15.75 10.95
CA ASP A 45 4.43 -15.37 9.97
C ASP A 45 5.00 -14.31 9.03
N LEU A 46 4.94 -14.60 7.73
CA LEU A 46 5.48 -13.77 6.66
C LEU A 46 4.38 -13.38 5.68
N VAL A 47 4.47 -12.14 5.19
CA VAL A 47 3.76 -11.67 4.00
C VAL A 47 4.73 -11.74 2.83
N ILE A 48 4.47 -12.66 1.90
CA ILE A 48 5.27 -12.91 0.69
C ILE A 48 4.69 -12.11 -0.46
N PHE A 49 5.54 -11.41 -1.20
CA PHE A 49 5.15 -10.55 -2.31
C PHE A 49 6.18 -10.58 -3.43
N VAL A 50 5.81 -10.05 -4.60
CA VAL A 50 6.61 -10.17 -5.83
C VAL A 50 6.98 -8.81 -6.38
N LEU A 51 8.25 -8.67 -6.74
CA LEU A 51 8.80 -7.56 -7.51
C LEU A 51 9.63 -8.14 -8.66
N GLY A 52 9.19 -7.91 -9.89
CA GLY A 52 9.75 -8.54 -11.08
C GLY A 52 9.68 -10.07 -11.02
N ASP A 53 10.83 -10.72 -11.15
CA ASP A 53 10.99 -12.17 -11.11
C ASP A 53 11.38 -12.72 -9.72
N ARG A 54 11.36 -11.87 -8.68
CA ARG A 54 11.84 -12.20 -7.34
C ARG A 54 10.75 -12.13 -6.29
N GLN A 55 10.80 -13.09 -5.36
CA GLN A 55 9.95 -13.12 -4.17
C GLN A 55 10.66 -12.46 -2.99
N PHE A 56 9.91 -11.62 -2.30
CA PHE A 56 10.30 -10.95 -1.08
C PHE A 56 9.31 -11.30 0.03
N ALA A 57 9.73 -11.10 1.27
CA ALA A 57 8.90 -11.33 2.43
C ALA A 57 9.13 -10.28 3.51
N LEU A 58 8.08 -9.95 4.24
CA LEU A 58 8.12 -9.14 5.47
C LEU A 58 7.47 -9.93 6.60
N GLU A 59 8.01 -9.82 7.81
CA GLU A 59 7.30 -10.34 8.98
C GLU A 59 5.95 -9.64 9.12
N ILE A 60 4.90 -10.42 9.37
CA ILE A 60 3.52 -9.90 9.44
C ILE A 60 3.35 -8.79 10.47
N ARG A 61 4.18 -8.79 11.53
CA ARG A 61 4.19 -7.75 12.58
C ARG A 61 4.54 -6.35 12.09
N PHE A 62 5.10 -6.22 10.88
CA PHE A 62 5.39 -4.94 10.23
C PHE A 62 4.38 -4.59 9.13
N VAL A 63 3.31 -5.38 8.98
CA VAL A 63 2.26 -5.20 7.98
C VAL A 63 0.95 -4.85 8.67
N CYS A 64 0.42 -3.67 8.39
CA CYS A 64 -0.85 -3.21 8.95
C CYS A 64 -2.04 -3.75 8.15
N GLU A 65 -1.98 -3.71 6.81
CA GLU A 65 -3.00 -4.28 5.93
C GLU A 65 -2.46 -4.48 4.51
N ILE A 66 -3.18 -5.27 3.70
CA ILE A 66 -2.92 -5.46 2.27
C ILE A 66 -4.06 -4.80 1.51
N VAL A 67 -3.73 -3.89 0.59
CA VAL A 67 -4.70 -3.16 -0.22
C VAL A 67 -4.66 -3.64 -1.67
N SER A 68 -5.86 -3.81 -2.26
CA SER A 68 -6.02 -4.12 -3.69
C SER A 68 -6.41 -2.86 -4.46
N ARG A 69 -6.05 -2.83 -5.75
CA ARG A 69 -6.27 -1.71 -6.69
C ARG A 69 -5.78 -0.37 -6.13
N ALA A 70 -4.58 -0.36 -5.58
CA ALA A 70 -3.98 0.83 -4.99
C ALA A 70 -3.77 1.92 -6.05
N ARG A 71 -4.67 2.91 -6.10
CA ARG A 71 -4.52 4.07 -6.98
C ARG A 71 -3.55 5.07 -6.34
N VAL A 72 -2.29 4.97 -6.73
CA VAL A 72 -1.25 5.92 -6.33
C VAL A 72 -1.48 7.25 -7.06
N THR A 73 -1.55 8.34 -6.31
CA THR A 73 -1.60 9.71 -6.85
C THR A 73 -0.17 10.23 -6.92
N PRO A 74 0.42 10.42 -8.12
CA PRO A 74 1.78 10.95 -8.25
C PRO A 74 1.87 12.34 -7.63
N LEU A 75 2.96 12.62 -6.90
CA LEU A 75 3.23 13.92 -6.31
C LEU A 75 4.54 14.47 -6.90
N PRO A 76 4.57 15.71 -7.42
CA PRO A 76 5.80 16.31 -7.94
C PRO A 76 6.82 16.53 -6.82
N GLY A 77 8.11 16.46 -7.17
CA GLY A 77 9.21 16.69 -6.22
C GLY A 77 9.56 15.50 -5.33
N MET A 78 8.90 14.34 -5.51
CA MET A 78 9.26 13.14 -4.77
C MET A 78 10.56 12.48 -5.28
N PRO A 79 11.32 11.80 -4.40
CA PRO A 79 12.46 10.98 -4.79
C PRO A 79 12.08 9.90 -5.82
N PRO A 80 13.01 9.46 -6.69
CA PRO A 80 12.73 8.51 -7.77
C PRO A 80 12.14 7.15 -7.35
N HIS A 81 12.34 6.73 -6.10
CA HIS A 81 11.78 5.50 -5.54
C HIS A 81 10.39 5.68 -4.92
N ALA A 82 9.91 6.92 -4.80
CA ALA A 82 8.57 7.23 -4.35
C ALA A 82 7.65 7.43 -5.56
N CYS A 83 6.55 6.66 -5.59
CA CYS A 83 5.59 6.69 -6.70
C CYS A 83 4.51 7.76 -6.54
N GLY A 84 4.33 8.28 -5.33
CA GLY A 84 3.26 9.21 -5.00
C GLY A 84 2.71 8.98 -3.60
N VAL A 85 1.43 9.30 -3.44
CA VAL A 85 0.68 9.13 -2.19
C VAL A 85 -0.58 8.27 -2.41
N TYR A 86 -1.05 7.64 -1.34
CA TYR A 86 -2.28 6.87 -1.29
C TYR A 86 -3.11 7.31 -0.10
N ASP A 87 -4.41 7.50 -0.32
CA ASP A 87 -5.35 7.83 0.76
C ASP A 87 -5.84 6.55 1.46
N LEU A 88 -5.26 6.26 2.62
CA LEU A 88 -5.72 5.20 3.49
C LEU A 88 -6.73 5.76 4.49
N ARG A 89 -8.02 5.73 4.09
CA ARG A 89 -9.17 6.08 4.95
C ARG A 89 -9.08 7.50 5.55
N GLY A 90 -8.64 8.47 4.74
CA GLY A 90 -8.43 9.87 5.13
C GLY A 90 -6.98 10.19 5.54
N GLN A 91 -6.09 9.19 5.61
CA GLN A 91 -4.67 9.39 5.90
C GLN A 91 -3.84 9.26 4.62
N LEU A 92 -3.22 10.35 4.19
CA LEU A 92 -2.27 10.33 3.07
C LEU A 92 -0.97 9.65 3.49
N LEU A 93 -0.64 8.55 2.82
CA LEU A 93 0.57 7.76 3.04
C LEU A 93 1.43 7.75 1.77
N PRO A 94 2.76 7.90 1.89
CA PRO A 94 3.64 7.77 0.75
C PRO A 94 3.67 6.32 0.26
N VAL A 95 3.82 6.16 -1.06
CA VAL A 95 3.89 4.85 -1.72
C VAL A 95 5.24 4.70 -2.40
N PHE A 96 5.90 3.58 -2.16
CA PHE A 96 7.24 3.30 -2.65
C PHE A 96 7.29 2.07 -3.55
N ASP A 97 8.11 2.17 -4.59
CA ASP A 97 8.55 1.03 -5.38
C ASP A 97 9.95 0.61 -4.92
N LEU A 98 10.01 -0.56 -4.27
CA LEU A 98 11.27 -1.08 -3.74
C LEU A 98 12.24 -1.53 -4.84
N ARG A 99 11.82 -1.64 -6.11
CA ARG A 99 12.71 -2.03 -7.22
C ARG A 99 13.92 -1.11 -7.33
N GLY A 100 13.73 0.20 -7.18
CA GLY A 100 14.84 1.16 -7.22
C GLY A 100 15.88 0.90 -6.12
N PRO A 101 15.48 0.93 -4.83
CA PRO A 101 16.38 0.63 -3.72
C PRO A 101 17.00 -0.77 -3.72
N LEU A 102 16.36 -1.75 -4.37
CA LEU A 102 16.82 -3.14 -4.49
C LEU A 102 17.60 -3.45 -5.78
N ASP A 103 17.89 -2.42 -6.59
CA ASP A 103 18.58 -2.53 -7.90
C ASP A 103 17.90 -3.54 -8.85
N LEU A 104 16.57 -3.55 -8.84
CA LEU A 104 15.75 -4.38 -9.73
C LEU A 104 15.32 -3.58 -10.96
N PRO A 105 15.10 -4.24 -12.11
CA PRO A 105 14.57 -3.60 -13.30
C PRO A 105 13.24 -2.89 -13.01
N GLN A 106 13.18 -1.58 -13.25
CA GLN A 106 11.92 -0.85 -13.22
C GLN A 106 11.04 -1.29 -14.39
N LEU A 107 9.76 -1.56 -14.12
CA LEU A 107 8.79 -1.72 -15.19
C LEU A 107 8.14 -0.37 -15.53
N ALA A 108 8.15 -0.04 -16.82
CA ALA A 108 7.42 1.08 -17.35
C ALA A 108 5.90 0.80 -17.28
N GLY A 109 5.18 1.57 -16.47
CA GLY A 109 3.73 1.69 -16.58
C GLY A 109 2.89 0.53 -16.02
N ILE A 110 3.36 -0.24 -15.03
CA ILE A 110 2.46 -1.16 -14.34
C ILE A 110 1.56 -0.38 -13.38
N ALA A 111 0.25 -0.53 -13.54
CA ALA A 111 -0.68 -0.31 -12.44
C ALA A 111 -0.41 -1.42 -11.41
N ASN A 112 0.26 -1.09 -10.32
CA ASN A 112 0.42 -2.05 -9.24
C ASN A 112 -0.96 -2.29 -8.62
N ASP A 113 -1.51 -3.47 -8.88
CA ASP A 113 -2.82 -3.86 -8.38
C ASP A 113 -2.81 -4.13 -6.87
N TRP A 114 -1.64 -4.20 -6.25
CA TRP A 114 -1.51 -4.50 -4.84
C TRP A 114 -0.48 -3.60 -4.17
N ALA A 115 -0.76 -3.25 -2.92
CA ALA A 115 0.21 -2.63 -2.05
C ALA A 115 0.08 -3.18 -0.63
N ILE A 116 1.19 -3.15 0.09
CA ILE A 116 1.30 -3.61 1.47
C ILE A 116 1.49 -2.35 2.32
N VAL A 117 0.59 -2.13 3.26
CA VAL A 117 0.69 -1.04 4.23
C VAL A 117 1.65 -1.47 5.33
N CYS A 118 2.79 -0.79 5.42
CA CYS A 118 3.85 -1.08 6.39
C CYS A 118 3.77 -0.16 7.60
N GLY A 119 4.08 -0.70 8.78
CA GLY A 119 4.10 0.05 10.02
C GLY A 119 4.23 -0.85 11.25
N ARG A 120 4.55 -0.26 12.42
CA ARG A 120 4.59 -0.98 13.71
C ARG A 120 3.31 -0.86 14.50
N GLU A 121 2.98 0.38 14.88
CA GLU A 121 1.77 0.70 15.66
C GLU A 121 0.70 1.37 14.81
N ARG A 122 1.14 2.07 13.75
CA ARG A 122 0.28 2.79 12.80
C ARG A 122 0.86 2.65 11.39
N PRO A 123 0.04 2.83 10.34
CA PRO A 123 0.51 2.93 8.97
C PRO A 123 1.55 4.05 8.80
N GLU A 124 2.68 3.73 8.16
CA GLU A 124 3.76 4.70 7.90
C GLU A 124 3.95 4.92 6.39
N PHE A 125 3.94 3.87 5.59
CA PHE A 125 3.99 3.95 4.13
C PHE A 125 3.44 2.68 3.49
N LEU A 126 3.31 2.70 2.16
CA LEU A 126 2.96 1.54 1.36
C LEU A 126 4.14 1.12 0.48
N ILE A 127 4.30 -0.20 0.30
CA ILE A 127 5.16 -0.76 -0.74
C ILE A 127 4.31 -1.45 -1.79
N LEU A 128 4.70 -1.30 -3.04
CA LEU A 128 3.98 -1.88 -4.17
C LEU A 128 4.29 -3.37 -4.32
N SER A 129 3.32 -4.14 -4.82
CA SER A 129 3.46 -5.54 -5.19
C SER A 129 2.81 -5.79 -6.55
N GLU A 130 3.46 -6.60 -7.39
CA GLU A 130 2.96 -6.93 -8.73
C GLU A 130 1.84 -7.97 -8.70
N ALA A 131 1.81 -8.81 -7.66
CA ALA A 131 0.81 -9.84 -7.44
C ALA A 131 0.17 -9.70 -6.05
N ALA A 132 -0.93 -10.42 -5.84
CA ALA A 132 -1.58 -10.51 -4.54
C ALA A 132 -0.58 -11.09 -3.51
N PRO A 133 -0.27 -10.37 -2.42
CA PRO A 133 0.60 -10.89 -1.38
C PRO A 133 -0.02 -12.10 -0.69
N GLU A 134 0.82 -13.06 -0.32
CA GLU A 134 0.42 -14.31 0.32
C GLU A 134 0.90 -14.31 1.78
N ILE A 135 0.10 -14.86 2.69
CA ILE A 135 0.49 -15.03 4.09
C ILE A 135 0.95 -16.47 4.28
N SER A 136 2.13 -16.65 4.86
CA SER A 136 2.71 -17.97 5.11
C SER A 136 3.40 -18.01 6.46
N THR A 137 3.10 -19.04 7.25
CA THR A 137 3.80 -19.35 8.49
C THR A 137 4.93 -20.33 8.17
N LEU A 138 6.17 -19.95 8.43
CA LEU A 138 7.35 -20.77 8.18
C LEU A 138 8.10 -21.08 9.48
N PRO A 139 8.50 -22.34 9.72
CA PRO A 139 9.35 -22.68 10.85
C PRO A 139 10.75 -22.07 10.66
N LEU A 140 11.42 -21.69 11.76
CA LEU A 140 12.72 -21.02 11.71
C LEU A 140 13.80 -21.84 10.99
N GLU A 141 13.68 -23.16 10.96
CA GLU A 141 14.60 -24.04 10.21
C GLU A 141 14.55 -23.84 8.70
N GLU A 142 13.45 -23.28 8.17
CA GLU A 142 13.31 -22.91 6.77
C GLU A 142 13.88 -21.52 6.46
N ILE A 143 14.30 -20.79 7.50
CA ILE A 143 14.83 -19.44 7.39
C ILE A 143 16.34 -19.48 7.61
N ARG A 144 17.10 -19.06 6.61
CA ARG A 144 18.55 -18.88 6.70
C ARG A 144 18.88 -17.41 6.81
N ALA A 145 19.51 -17.01 7.91
CA ALA A 145 20.00 -15.64 8.07
C ALA A 145 20.86 -15.21 6.86
N ALA A 146 20.67 -13.97 6.43
CA ALA A 146 21.42 -13.38 5.34
C ALA A 146 22.89 -13.25 5.73
N GLU A 147 23.79 -13.50 4.79
CA GLU A 147 25.17 -13.09 4.98
C GLU A 147 25.27 -11.56 4.82
N PRO A 148 26.00 -10.85 5.70
CA PRO A 148 26.12 -9.38 5.65
C PRO A 148 26.63 -8.83 4.30
N ALA A 149 27.25 -9.68 3.48
CA ALA A 149 27.78 -9.33 2.16
C ALA A 149 26.75 -9.37 1.02
N ALA A 150 25.47 -9.71 1.29
CA ALA A 150 24.45 -9.90 0.26
C ALA A 150 24.07 -8.63 -0.54
N GLY A 151 24.57 -7.45 -0.15
CA GLY A 151 24.47 -6.20 -0.92
C GLY A 151 23.07 -5.59 -1.01
N ILE A 152 22.04 -6.29 -0.53
CA ILE A 152 20.66 -5.83 -0.50
C ILE A 152 20.41 -5.09 0.81
N ALA A 153 20.07 -3.81 0.72
CA ALA A 153 19.63 -3.04 1.88
C ALA A 153 18.41 -3.74 2.52
N TRP A 154 18.43 -3.88 3.84
CA TRP A 154 17.38 -4.54 4.64
C TRP A 154 17.28 -6.07 4.52
N HIS A 155 18.20 -6.77 3.86
CA HIS A 155 18.15 -8.23 3.82
C HIS A 155 18.45 -8.84 5.21
N TRP A 156 17.43 -9.46 5.83
CA TRP A 156 17.56 -10.15 7.10
C TRP A 156 17.87 -11.63 6.93
N ALA A 157 17.12 -12.30 6.05
CA ALA A 157 17.18 -13.74 5.87
C ALA A 157 16.62 -14.16 4.51
N THR A 158 16.78 -15.44 4.16
CA THR A 158 16.22 -16.05 2.95
C THR A 158 15.52 -17.34 3.34
N THR A 159 14.35 -17.60 2.76
CA THR A 159 13.64 -18.87 2.96
C THR A 159 14.31 -20.00 2.15
N LYS A 160 14.07 -21.27 2.49
CA LYS A 160 14.50 -22.42 1.65
C LYS A 160 13.94 -22.36 0.23
N ALA A 161 12.76 -21.75 0.05
CA ALA A 161 12.14 -21.51 -1.25
C ALA A 161 12.80 -20.36 -2.05
N GLY A 162 13.73 -19.62 -1.45
CA GLY A 162 14.48 -18.56 -2.10
C GLY A 162 13.89 -17.14 -1.96
N ALA A 163 12.82 -16.97 -1.18
CA ALA A 163 12.25 -15.65 -0.91
C ALA A 163 13.18 -14.83 0.01
N VAL A 164 13.44 -13.58 -0.35
CA VAL A 164 14.28 -12.66 0.42
C VAL A 164 13.45 -11.99 1.51
N ILE A 165 13.77 -12.25 2.76
CA ILE A 165 13.08 -11.64 3.90
C ILE A 165 13.76 -10.31 4.24
N LEU A 166 12.96 -9.24 4.20
CA LEU A 166 13.36 -7.88 4.55
C LEU A 166 13.19 -7.65 6.07
N ASP A 167 14.18 -7.02 6.72
CA ASP A 167 14.04 -6.55 8.10
C ASP A 167 13.10 -5.34 8.10
N GLY A 168 11.86 -5.55 8.54
CA GLY A 168 10.87 -4.48 8.61
C GLY A 168 11.25 -3.34 9.55
N ARG A 169 12.11 -3.55 10.56
CA ARG A 169 12.61 -2.45 11.41
C ARG A 169 13.57 -1.57 10.61
N LEU A 170 14.52 -2.18 9.91
CA LEU A 170 15.47 -1.42 9.09
C LEU A 170 14.74 -0.73 7.94
N LEU A 171 13.71 -1.35 7.36
CA LEU A 171 12.88 -0.74 6.34
C LEU A 171 12.13 0.49 6.90
N LEU A 172 11.53 0.38 8.07
CA LEU A 172 10.78 1.47 8.72
C LEU A 172 11.68 2.57 9.32
N GLU A 173 12.97 2.30 9.57
CA GLU A 173 13.94 3.30 10.08
C GLU A 173 14.76 3.96 8.96
N ASP A 174 14.65 3.47 7.72
CA ASP A 174 15.44 3.99 6.61
C ASP A 174 14.94 5.37 6.17
N ARG A 175 15.81 6.37 6.33
CA ARG A 175 15.53 7.77 5.99
C ARG A 175 15.15 7.99 4.53
N ARG A 176 15.45 7.05 3.62
CA ARG A 176 14.98 7.10 2.23
C ARG A 176 13.45 7.10 2.14
N PHE A 177 12.74 6.53 3.11
CA PHE A 177 11.28 6.51 3.13
C PHE A 177 10.65 7.72 3.85
N PHE A 178 11.46 8.55 4.51
CA PHE A 178 10.99 9.76 5.16
C PHE A 178 11.29 10.96 4.27
N LEU A 179 10.24 11.50 3.66
CA LEU A 179 10.31 12.72 2.87
C LEU A 179 10.58 13.87 3.84
N ASP A 180 11.76 14.47 3.76
CA ASP A 180 12.06 15.72 4.47
C ASP A 180 11.19 16.84 3.86
N ASP A 181 10.63 17.73 4.70
CA ASP A 181 9.70 18.81 4.32
C ASP A 181 10.25 19.76 3.22
N GLY A 182 11.55 19.71 2.94
CA GLY A 182 12.24 20.55 1.95
C GLY A 182 12.06 20.14 0.48
N GLN A 183 11.40 19.02 0.16
CA GLN A 183 11.25 18.54 -1.25
C GLN A 183 9.82 18.64 -1.81
N ILE A 184 8.83 19.00 -0.99
CA ILE A 184 7.45 19.23 -1.45
C ILE A 184 7.31 20.72 -1.79
N THR A 185 8.03 21.19 -2.80
CA THR A 185 7.67 22.45 -3.45
C THR A 185 6.62 22.12 -4.50
N ALA A 186 5.36 22.42 -4.21
CA ALA A 186 4.36 22.54 -5.25
C ALA A 186 4.86 23.62 -6.22
N SER A 187 5.33 23.21 -7.40
CA SER A 187 5.56 24.14 -8.49
C SER A 187 4.20 24.68 -8.89
N ASP A 188 3.83 25.82 -8.32
CA ASP A 188 2.71 26.64 -8.75
C ASP A 188 3.11 27.28 -10.08
N GLU A 189 3.14 26.48 -11.15
CA GLU A 189 3.12 26.98 -12.52
C GLU A 189 1.65 27.20 -12.89
N THR A 190 1.06 28.25 -12.30
CA THR A 190 -0.08 28.91 -12.91
C THR A 190 0.43 29.54 -14.21
N GLU A 191 0.36 28.80 -15.31
CA GLU A 191 0.43 29.35 -16.66
C GLU A 191 -0.71 30.38 -16.81
N ARG A 192 -0.43 31.63 -16.44
CA ARG A 192 -1.20 32.77 -16.88
C ARG A 192 -1.05 32.84 -18.38
N THR A 193 -2.09 32.40 -19.07
CA THR A 193 -2.32 32.62 -20.49
C THR A 193 -2.23 34.13 -20.75
N GLU A 194 -1.11 34.58 -21.30
CA GLU A 194 -0.99 35.93 -21.85
C GLU A 194 -1.90 35.99 -23.09
N PHE A 195 -3.09 36.54 -22.90
CA PHE A 195 -3.93 36.99 -24.01
C PHE A 195 -3.17 38.09 -24.76
N HIS A 196 -2.66 37.73 -25.94
CA HIS A 196 -2.05 38.66 -26.87
C HIS A 196 -3.17 39.51 -27.51
N GLU A 197 -3.41 40.70 -26.99
CA GLU A 197 -4.18 41.73 -27.69
C GLU A 197 -3.36 42.22 -28.90
N SER A 198 -3.80 41.83 -30.09
CA SER A 198 -3.25 42.35 -31.35
C SER A 198 -3.61 43.83 -31.51
N PRO A 199 -2.65 44.74 -31.73
CA PRO A 199 -2.94 46.16 -31.88
C PRO A 199 -3.55 46.47 -33.24
N THR A 200 -4.53 47.37 -33.23
CA THR A 200 -5.18 47.95 -34.41
C THR A 200 -4.22 48.83 -35.23
N SER A 201 -4.13 48.59 -36.54
CA SER A 201 -3.80 49.55 -37.60
C SER A 201 -3.86 48.82 -38.95
N LYS A 202 -4.43 49.33 -40.05
CA LYS A 202 -4.85 50.67 -40.46
C LYS A 202 -5.87 50.50 -41.61
#